data_AF-K5XNH0-F1
#
_entry.id   AF-K5XNH0-F1
#
_cell.length_a   1.000
_cell.length_b   1.000
_cell.length_c   1.000
_cell.angle_alpha   90.00
_cell.angle_beta   90.00
_cell.angle_gamma   90.00
#
_symmetry.space_group_name_H-M   'P 1'
#
loop_
_entity.id
_entity.type
_entity.pdbx_description
1 polymer ?
#
loop_
_entity_poly.entity_id
_entity_poly.type
_entity_poly.pdbx_seq_one_letter_code
_entity_poly.pdbx_strand_id
1 'polypeptide(L)'
;MTQDCEISAFVDVMLKLLLRQPIIAPDADAGIDILVAKAGSCITLNDWRAVVASALAVGYIHEPVILSHGALHCHWRLELTPFGIEAAARLL
;
A
#
# COMPACT_ATOMS: atom_id res chain seq x y z
N MET A 1 -8.49 1.20 -21.90
CA MET A 1 -7.12 0.74 -22.21
C MET A 1 -6.01 1.69 -21.73
N THR A 2 -6.31 2.81 -21.06
CA THR A 2 -5.28 3.77 -20.57
C THR A 2 -5.12 3.78 -19.05
N GLN A 3 -6.18 3.50 -18.27
CA GLN A 3 -6.10 3.51 -16.80
C GLN A 3 -5.30 2.34 -16.20
N ASP A 4 -5.32 1.15 -16.80
CA ASP A 4 -4.65 -0.03 -16.25
C ASP A 4 -3.11 0.11 -16.24
N CYS A 5 -2.55 0.80 -17.25
CA CYS A 5 -1.10 1.03 -17.35
C CYS A 5 -0.62 2.02 -16.29
N GLU A 6 -1.42 3.05 -15.97
CA GLU A 6 -1.12 4.00 -14.92
C GLU A 6 -1.18 3.34 -13.54
N ILE A 7 -2.25 2.58 -13.26
CA ILE A 7 -2.41 1.87 -11.97
C ILE A 7 -1.25 0.91 -11.72
N SER A 8 -0.83 0.13 -12.72
CA SER A 8 0.28 -0.82 -12.57
C SER A 8 1.60 -0.12 -12.18
N ALA A 9 1.90 1.05 -12.76
CA ALA A 9 3.10 1.80 -12.42
C ALA A 9 3.07 2.31 -10.96
N PHE A 10 1.89 2.71 -10.46
CA PHE A 10 1.74 3.12 -9.06
C PHE A 10 1.75 1.95 -8.08
N VAL A 11 1.28 0.77 -8.50
CA VAL A 11 1.49 -0.47 -7.74
C VAL A 11 2.98 -0.70 -7.54
N ASP A 12 3.79 -0.62 -8.59
CA ASP A 12 5.25 -0.81 -8.50
C ASP A 12 5.92 0.18 -7.52
N VAL A 13 5.51 1.45 -7.54
CA VAL A 13 5.99 2.47 -6.59
C VAL A 13 5.62 2.09 -5.15
N MET A 14 4.36 1.72 -4.92
CA MET A 14 3.90 1.28 -3.60
C MET A 14 4.67 0.05 -3.12
N LEU A 15 4.88 -0.95 -3.98
CA LEU A 15 5.61 -2.17 -3.61
C LEU A 15 7.05 -1.84 -3.16
N LYS A 16 7.75 -0.95 -3.87
CA LYS A 16 9.08 -0.48 -3.48
C LYS A 16 9.09 0.24 -2.13
N LEU A 17 8.07 1.05 -1.86
CA LEU A 17 7.95 1.75 -0.58
C LEU A 17 7.72 0.75 0.57
N LEU A 18 6.77 -0.16 0.40
CA LEU A 18 6.41 -1.16 1.41
C LEU A 18 7.53 -2.17 1.67
N LEU A 19 8.35 -2.49 0.66
CA LEU A 19 9.52 -3.35 0.82
C LEU A 19 10.54 -2.74 1.81
N ARG A 20 10.65 -1.41 1.85
CA ARG A 20 11.55 -0.70 2.77
C ARG A 20 10.94 -0.53 4.15
N GLN A 21 9.66 -0.21 4.21
CA GLN A 21 8.96 0.07 5.46
C GLN A 21 7.46 -0.19 5.32
N PRO A 22 6.85 -1.07 6.15
CA PRO A 22 5.41 -1.21 6.19
C PRO A 22 4.75 0.09 6.69
N ILE A 23 3.55 0.37 6.21
CA ILE A 23 2.78 1.53 6.68
C ILE A 23 1.92 1.08 7.87
N ILE A 24 1.94 1.87 8.94
CA ILE A 24 1.08 1.68 10.11
C ILE A 24 0.39 3.01 10.36
N ALA A 25 -0.93 2.99 10.49
CA ALA A 25 -1.76 4.17 10.69
C ALA A 25 -2.97 3.87 11.59
N PRO A 26 -3.64 4.89 12.16
CA PRO A 26 -4.86 4.69 12.95
C PRO A 26 -6.01 4.07 12.14
N ASP A 27 -6.09 4.38 10.84
CA ASP A 27 -7.10 3.87 9.91
C ASP A 27 -6.54 3.87 8.47
N ALA A 28 -7.33 3.35 7.53
CA ALA A 28 -6.94 3.22 6.13
C ALA A 28 -6.73 4.58 5.45
N ASP A 29 -7.56 5.58 5.75
CA ASP A 29 -7.45 6.90 5.13
C ASP A 29 -6.13 7.58 5.53
N ALA A 30 -5.80 7.58 6.83
CA ALA A 30 -4.53 8.07 7.32
C ALA A 30 -3.34 7.28 6.74
N GLY A 31 -3.49 5.97 6.55
CA GLY A 31 -2.49 5.14 5.92
C GLY A 31 -2.23 5.48 4.45
N ILE A 32 -3.29 5.74 3.70
CA ILE A 32 -3.20 6.16 2.30
C ILE A 32 -2.60 7.57 2.20
N ASP A 33 -2.94 8.49 3.11
CA ASP A 33 -2.30 9.81 3.17
C ASP A 33 -0.77 9.72 3.37
N ILE A 34 -0.31 8.81 4.23
CA ILE A 34 1.13 8.52 4.40
C ILE A 34 1.74 8.01 3.09
N LEU A 35 1.01 7.14 2.38
CA LEU A 35 1.46 6.55 1.13
C LEU A 35 1.58 7.61 0.02
N VAL A 36 0.59 8.51 -0.10
CA VAL A 36 0.62 9.67 -1.01
C VAL A 36 1.84 10.55 -0.72
N ALA A 37 2.06 10.88 0.55
CA ALA A 37 3.17 11.72 0.98
C ALA A 37 4.54 11.07 0.68
N LYS A 38 4.66 9.75 0.86
CA LYS A 38 5.91 9.01 0.59
C LYS A 38 6.17 8.78 -0.90
N ALA A 39 5.14 8.58 -1.70
CA ALA A 39 5.28 8.33 -3.13
C ALA A 39 5.64 9.60 -3.92
N GLY A 40 5.31 10.79 -3.39
CA GLY A 40 5.62 12.07 -4.02
C GLY A 40 4.95 12.27 -5.38
N SER A 41 3.89 11.49 -5.67
CA SER A 41 3.25 11.43 -6.98
C SER A 41 2.12 12.45 -7.15
N CYS A 42 1.81 12.79 -8.40
CA CYS A 42 0.74 13.74 -8.77
C CYS A 42 -0.67 13.12 -8.85
N ILE A 43 -0.87 11.85 -8.47
CA ILE A 43 -2.20 11.21 -8.53
C ILE A 43 -3.03 11.50 -7.28
N THR A 44 -4.35 11.42 -7.45
CA THR A 44 -5.29 11.80 -6.40
C THR A 44 -5.38 10.72 -5.31
N LEU A 45 -5.94 11.08 -4.16
CA LEU A 45 -6.25 10.12 -3.08
C LEU A 45 -7.13 8.96 -3.59
N ASN A 46 -8.06 9.24 -4.50
CA ASN A 46 -8.97 8.23 -5.05
C ASN A 46 -8.24 7.24 -5.97
N ASP A 47 -7.22 7.71 -6.70
CA ASP A 47 -6.37 6.83 -7.51
C ASP A 47 -5.52 5.93 -6.62
N TRP A 48 -4.99 6.45 -5.52
CA TRP A 48 -4.26 5.64 -4.54
C TRP A 48 -5.14 4.59 -3.88
N ARG A 49 -6.41 4.90 -3.57
CA ARG A 49 -7.39 3.89 -3.13
C ARG A 49 -7.56 2.78 -4.16
N ALA A 50 -7.64 3.11 -5.45
CA ALA A 50 -7.74 2.13 -6.52
C ALA A 50 -6.47 1.27 -6.65
N VAL A 51 -5.29 1.87 -6.46
CA VAL A 51 -3.99 1.16 -6.46
C VAL A 51 -3.93 0.15 -5.30
N VAL A 52 -4.29 0.56 -4.09
CA VAL A 52 -4.34 -0.32 -2.91
C VAL A 52 -5.34 -1.45 -3.14
N ALA A 53 -6.55 -1.14 -3.60
CA ALA A 53 -7.57 -2.13 -3.92
C ALA A 53 -7.11 -3.16 -4.98
N SER A 54 -6.43 -2.69 -6.03
CA SER A 54 -5.87 -3.56 -7.08
C SER A 54 -4.79 -4.49 -6.53
N ALA A 55 -3.86 -3.97 -5.73
CA ALA A 55 -2.79 -4.77 -5.14
C ALA A 55 -3.31 -5.80 -4.12
N LEU A 56 -4.39 -5.48 -3.38
CA LEU A 56 -5.09 -6.42 -2.52
C LEU A 56 -5.75 -7.54 -3.33
N ALA A 57 -6.48 -7.18 -4.40
CA ALA A 57 -7.16 -8.14 -5.26
C ALA A 57 -6.18 -9.13 -5.92
N VAL A 58 -4.98 -8.64 -6.28
CA VAL A 58 -3.90 -9.46 -6.85
C VAL A 58 -3.13 -10.24 -5.78
N GLY A 59 -3.23 -9.87 -4.50
CA GLY A 59 -2.58 -10.55 -3.39
C GLY A 59 -1.12 -10.14 -3.14
N TYR A 60 -0.69 -8.99 -3.65
CA TYR A 60 0.64 -8.46 -3.37
C TYR A 60 0.77 -7.92 -1.95
N ILE A 61 -0.31 -7.40 -1.39
CA ILE A 61 -0.33 -6.79 -0.06
C ILE A 61 -1.43 -7.42 0.79
N HIS A 62 -1.29 -7.29 2.10
CA HIS A 62 -2.35 -7.61 3.04
C HIS A 62 -2.50 -6.49 4.08
N GLU A 63 -3.73 -6.32 4.56
CA GLU A 63 -4.12 -5.27 5.52
C GLU A 63 -4.52 -5.89 6.87
N PRO A 64 -3.56 -6.23 7.75
CA PRO A 64 -3.93 -6.72 9.06
C PRO A 64 -4.41 -5.56 9.93
N VAL A 65 -5.57 -5.73 10.54
CA VAL A 65 -6.03 -4.88 11.64
C VAL A 65 -5.34 -5.36 12.91
N ILE A 66 -4.43 -4.56 13.46
CA ILE A 66 -3.63 -4.94 14.63
C ILE A 66 -4.10 -4.18 15.86
N LEU A 67 -4.37 -4.91 16.95
CA LEU A 67 -4.48 -4.35 18.28
C LEU A 67 -3.10 -4.33 18.92
N SER A 68 -2.49 -3.14 19.00
CA SER A 68 -1.23 -2.94 19.72
C SER A 68 -1.43 -3.27 21.20
N HIS A 69 -0.42 -3.84 21.86
CA HIS A 69 -0.53 -4.24 23.27
C HIS A 69 -0.86 -3.01 24.15
N GLY A 70 -1.99 -3.07 24.87
CA GLY A 70 -2.50 -1.96 25.69
C GLY A 70 -3.28 -0.87 24.93
N ALA A 71 -3.53 -1.03 23.63
CA ALA A 71 -4.30 -0.07 22.84
C ALA A 71 -5.80 -0.34 22.89
N LEU A 72 -6.58 0.74 23.04
CA LEU A 72 -8.05 0.74 22.90
C LEU A 72 -8.49 0.86 21.43
N HIS A 73 -7.54 1.07 20.51
CA HIS A 73 -7.79 1.28 19.08
C HIS A 73 -6.96 0.33 18.22
N CYS A 74 -7.61 -0.24 17.21
CA CYS A 74 -6.94 -0.98 16.16
C CYS A 74 -6.12 -0.01 15.29
N HIS A 75 -4.95 -0.47 14.83
CA HIS A 75 -4.17 0.20 13.81
C HIS A 75 -4.34 -0.55 12.50
N TRP A 76 -4.51 0.21 11.41
CA TRP A 76 -4.42 -0.30 10.07
C TRP A 76 -2.94 -0.41 9.69
N ARG A 77 -2.54 -1.57 9.20
CA ARG A 77 -1.19 -1.82 8.72
C ARG A 77 -1.27 -2.27 7.27
N LEU A 78 -0.32 -1.84 6.45
CA LEU A 78 -0.18 -2.29 5.06
C LEU A 78 1.19 -2.94 4.90
N GLU A 79 1.19 -4.21 4.51
CA GLU A 79 2.41 -4.99 4.36
C GLU A 79 2.43 -5.79 3.06
N LEU A 80 3.63 -6.09 2.56
CA LEU A 80 3.80 -7.04 1.47
C LEU A 80 3.50 -8.47 1.95
N THR A 81 2.84 -9.25 1.10
CA THR A 81 2.83 -10.72 1.22
C THR A 81 4.15 -11.29 0.72
N PRO A 82 4.47 -12.59 0.92
CA PRO A 82 5.62 -13.21 0.28
C PRO A 82 5.64 -13.01 -1.25
N PHE A 83 4.46 -13.09 -1.89
CA PHE A 83 4.31 -12.81 -3.31
C PHE A 83 4.60 -11.34 -3.66
N GLY A 84 4.13 -10.40 -2.85
CA GLY A 84 4.47 -8.98 -2.98
C GLY A 84 5.95 -8.67 -2.79
N ILE A 85 6.64 -9.35 -1.88
CA ILE A 85 8.09 -9.21 -1.67
C ILE A 85 8.83 -9.63 -2.93
N GLU A 86 8.49 -10.79 -3.50
CA GLU A 86 9.10 -11.27 -4.76
C GLU A 86 8.85 -10.29 -5.90
N ALA A 87 7.63 -9.77 -6.03
CA ALA A 87 7.30 -8.77 -7.03
C ALA A 87 8.12 -7.47 -6.83
N ALA A 88 8.18 -6.95 -5.60
CA ALA A 88 8.94 -5.75 -5.27
C ALA A 88 10.45 -5.92 -5.53
N ALA A 89 11.01 -7.10 -5.24
CA ALA A 89 12.42 -7.40 -5.44
C ALA A 89 12.84 -7.41 -6.92
N ARG A 90 11.92 -7.74 -7.85
CA ARG A 90 12.18 -7.68 -9.30
C ARG A 90 12.24 -6.26 -9.86
N LEU A 91 11.83 -5.26 -9.06
CA LEU A 91 11.77 -3.86 -9.46
C LEU A 91 12.97 -3.04 -8.98
N LEU A 92 13.90 -3.66 -8.23
CA LEU A 92 15.16 -3.07 -7.74
C LEU A 92 16.30 -3.31 -8.73
#